data_AF-A0A7W7K4M7-F1
#
_entry.id   AF-A0A7W7K4M7-F1
#
_cell.length_a   1.000
_cell.length_b   1.000
_cell.length_c   1.000
_cell.angle_alpha   90.00
_cell.angle_beta   90.00
_cell.angle_gamma   90.00
#
_symmetry.space_group_name_H-M   'P 1'
#
loop_
_entity.id
_entity.type
_entity.pdbx_description
1 polymer ?
#
loop_
_entity_poly.entity_id
_entity_poly.type
_entity_poly.pdbx_seq_one_letter_code
_entity_poly.pdbx_strand_id
1 'polypeptide(L)' 'MANQPDYRAQAAKCRAEAEAATLDNVREQRLRAEAAWLDMALRQEQVARSRIAREAASPAVQTITQETT' A
#
# COMPACT_ATOMS: atom_id res chain seq x y z
N MET A 1 5.97 -16.64 -0.58
CA MET A 1 5.45 -15.38 0.00
C MET A 1 5.46 -14.31 -1.07
N ALA A 2 4.32 -13.70 -1.39
CA ALA A 2 4.32 -12.51 -2.24
C ALA A 2 4.96 -11.36 -1.44
N ASN A 3 6.13 -10.90 -1.87
CA ASN A 3 6.75 -9.68 -1.36
C ASN A 3 5.81 -8.52 -1.71
N GLN A 4 5.06 -8.01 -0.73
CA GLN A 4 4.19 -6.86 -0.99
C GLN A 4 5.07 -5.71 -1.49
N PRO A 5 4.77 -5.09 -2.63
CA PRO A 5 5.59 -4.01 -3.16
C PRO A 5 5.67 -2.86 -2.15
N ASP A 6 6.88 -2.36 -1.89
CA ASP A 6 7.09 -1.23 -1.01
C ASP A 6 6.72 0.07 -1.75
N TYR A 7 5.45 0.44 -1.60
CA TYR A 7 4.89 1.63 -2.24
C TYR A 7 5.57 2.92 -1.77
N ARG A 8 6.09 2.99 -0.54
CA ARG A 8 6.80 4.18 -0.04
C ARG A 8 8.19 4.30 -0.66
N ALA A 9 8.92 3.20 -0.79
CA ALA A 9 10.20 3.19 -1.50
C ALA A 9 10.01 3.63 -2.96
N GLN A 10 8.94 3.18 -3.61
CA GLN A 10 8.62 3.57 -4.98
C GLN A 10 8.25 5.05 -5.11
N ALA A 11 7.49 5.60 -4.16
CA ALA A 11 7.19 7.03 -4.10
C ALA A 11 8.48 7.87 -3.94
N ALA A 12 9.36 7.48 -3.01
CA ALA A 12 10.64 8.16 -2.79
C ALA A 12 11.54 8.13 -4.04
N LYS A 13 11.54 7.01 -4.77
CA LYS A 13 12.25 6.92 -6.05
C LYS A 13 11.68 7.89 -7.09
N CYS A 14 10.35 7.96 -7.24
CA CYS A 14 9.73 8.92 -8.15
C CYS A 14 10.04 10.37 -7.76
N ARG A 15 10.09 10.69 -6.46
CA ARG A 15 10.51 12.00 -5.98
C ARG A 15 11.94 12.32 -6.40
N ALA A 16 12.88 11.42 -6.14
CA ALA A 16 14.28 11.61 -6.52
C ALA A 16 14.46 11.78 -8.05
N GLU A 17 13.71 11.02 -8.85
CA GLU A 17 13.68 11.18 -10.31
C GLU A 17 13.08 12.52 -10.75
N ALA A 18 12.09 13.05 -10.01
CA ALA A 18 11.52 14.38 -10.29
C ALA A 18 12.52 15.50 -10.00
N GLU A 19 13.26 15.41 -8.89
CA GLU A 19 14.31 16.38 -8.53
C GLU A 19 15.47 16.34 -9.55
N ALA A 20 15.81 15.15 -10.07
CA ALA A 20 16.84 15.00 -11.11
C ALA A 20 16.35 15.41 -12.52
N ALA A 21 15.04 15.60 -12.73
CA ALA A 21 14.49 15.90 -14.04
C ALA A 21 14.79 17.34 -14.47
N THR A 22 15.42 17.46 -15.64
CA THR A 22 15.75 18.75 -16.27
C THR A 22 14.58 19.32 -17.08
N LEU A 23 13.62 18.48 -17.47
CA LEU A 23 12.41 18.89 -18.19
C LEU A 23 11.21 18.93 -17.25
N ASP A 24 10.44 20.02 -17.30
CA ASP A 24 9.30 20.22 -16.41
C ASP A 24 8.19 19.18 -16.61
N ASN A 25 7.93 18.77 -17.85
CA ASN A 25 6.94 17.73 -18.15
C ASN A 25 7.30 16.38 -17.52
N VAL A 26 8.59 16.03 -17.49
CA VAL A 26 9.10 14.83 -16.84
C VAL A 26 8.97 14.98 -15.33
N ARG A 27 9.36 16.13 -14.76
CA ARG A 27 9.19 16.41 -13.32
C ARG A 27 7.75 16.23 -12.89
N GLU A 28 6.80 16.84 -13.60
CA GLU A 28 5.37 16.72 -13.30
C GLU A 28 4.87 15.29 -13.40
N GLN A 29 5.26 14.53 -14.42
CA GLN A 29 4.87 13.13 -14.55
C GLN A 29 5.38 12.31 -13.36
N ARG A 30 6.61 12.55 -12.91
CA ARG A 30 7.20 11.86 -11.76
C ARG A 30 6.51 12.24 -10.44
N LEU A 31 6.15 13.50 -10.26
CA LEU A 31 5.36 13.94 -9.09
C LEU A 31 3.95 13.33 -9.08
N ARG A 32 3.29 13.21 -10.25
CA ARG A 32 2.00 12.50 -10.35
C ARG A 32 2.15 11.01 -10.01
N ALA A 33 3.24 10.38 -10.46
CA ALA A 33 3.54 9.00 -10.12
C ALA A 33 3.79 8.84 -8.61
N GLU A 34 4.59 9.71 -8.00
CA GLU A 34 4.81 9.76 -6.54
C GLU A 34 3.49 9.80 -5.78
N ALA A 35 2.58 10.71 -6.15
CA ALA A 35 1.26 10.82 -5.53
C ALA A 35 0.45 9.52 -5.62
N ALA A 36 0.45 8.86 -6.79
CA ALA A 36 -0.25 7.59 -6.96
C ALA A 36 0.34 6.47 -6.09
N TRP A 37 1.67 6.43 -5.91
CA TRP A 37 2.33 5.47 -5.03
C TRP A 37 1.99 5.74 -3.55
N LEU A 38 1.97 7.01 -3.12
CA LEU A 38 1.58 7.39 -1.76
C LEU A 38 0.13 7.01 -1.45
N ASP A 39 -0.79 7.20 -2.41
CA ASP A 39 -2.18 6.78 -2.25
C ASP A 39 -2.31 5.25 -2.06
N MET A 40 -1.50 4.47 -2.77
CA MET A 40 -1.48 3.01 -2.59
C MET A 40 -0.87 2.60 -1.25
N ALA A 41 0.20 3.27 -0.80
CA ALA A 41 0.77 3.06 0.53
C ALA A 41 -0.27 3.32 1.62
N LEU A 42 -0.99 4.44 1.53
CA LEU A 42 -2.04 4.79 2.47
C LEU A 42 -3.17 3.75 2.49
N ARG A 43 -3.61 3.28 1.32
CA ARG A 43 -4.63 2.22 1.24
C ARG A 43 -4.14 0.92 1.86
N GLN A 44 -2.89 0.52 1.64
CA GLN A 44 -2.30 -0.67 2.25
C GLN A 44 -2.28 -0.57 3.78
N GLU A 45 -1.86 0.59 4.32
CA GLU A 45 -1.85 0.86 5.76
C GLU A 45 -3.27 0.80 6.36
N GLN A 46 -4.26 1.36 5.67
CA GLN A 46 -5.66 1.30 6.10
C GLN A 46 -6.22 -0.11 6.10
N VAL A 47 -5.90 -0.93 5.09
CA VAL A 47 -6.31 -2.33 5.01
C VAL A 47 -5.66 -3.14 6.14
N ALA A 48 -4.36 -2.93 6.38
CA ALA A 48 -3.65 -3.57 7.48
C ALA A 48 -4.26 -3.20 8.84
N ARG A 49 -4.54 -1.91 9.08
CA ARG A 49 -5.19 -1.44 10.30
C ARG A 49 -6.59 -2.03 10.48
N SER A 50 -7.37 -2.08 9.41
CA SER A 50 -8.73 -2.66 9.43
C SER A 50 -8.71 -4.16 9.68
N ARG A 51 -7.67 -4.86 9.20
CA ARG A 51 -7.44 -6.28 9.50
C ARG A 51 -7.15 -6.48 10.98
N ILE A 52 -6.21 -5.72 11.54
CA ILE A 52 -5.88 -5.78 12.99
C ILE A 52 -7.11 -5.46 13.84
N ALA A 53 -7.88 -4.44 13.47
CA ALA A 53 -9.10 -4.06 14.20
C ALA A 53 -10.16 -5.18 14.17
N ARG A 54 -10.34 -5.86 13.03
CA ARG A 54 -11.25 -7.02 12.92
C ARG A 54 -10.75 -8.22 13.73
N GLU A 55 -9.45 -8.50 13.69
CA GLU A 55 -8.84 -9.59 14.47
C GLU A 55 -8.94 -9.31 15.97
N ALA A 56 -8.80 -8.06 16.42
CA ALA A 56 -8.97 -7.67 17.82
C ALA A 56 -10.45 -7.66 18.28
N ALA A 57 -11.39 -7.38 17.37
CA ALA A 57 -12.83 -7.36 17.68
C ALA A 57 -13.50 -8.74 17.61
N SER A 58 -12.86 -9.73 16.98
CA SER A 58 -13.38 -11.11 16.87
C SER A 58 -12.64 -12.08 17.80
N PRO A 59 -13.25 -12.55 18.92
CA PRO A 59 -12.74 -13.72 19.63
C PRO A 59 -13.11 -15.06 18.97
N ALA A 60 -13.84 -15.09 17.85
CA ALA A 60 -14.31 -16.35 17.26
C ALA A 60 -14.51 -16.28 15.74
N VAL A 61 -13.50 -16.71 14.98
CA VAL A 61 -13.70 -17.38 13.69
C VAL A 61 -12.71 -18.56 13.63
N GLN A 62 -12.91 -19.53 14.53
CA GLN A 62 -12.27 -20.85 14.43
C GLN A 62 -13.31 -21.99 14.37
N THR A 63 -14.60 -21.69 14.20
CA THR A 63 -15.67 -22.68 14.35
C THR A 63 -16.50 -22.88 13.08
N ILE A 64 -15.87 -22.88 11.89
CA ILE A 64 -16.53 -23.35 10.67
C ILE A 64 -15.56 -24.26 9.90
N THR A 65 -15.06 -25.29 10.58
CA THR A 65 -14.52 -26.49 9.92
C THR A 65 -14.78 -27.70 10.80
N GLN A 66 -15.97 -27.84 11.38
CA GLN A 66 -16.44 -29.13 11.88
C GLN A 66 -17.93 -29.26 11.54
N GLU A 67 -18.25 -30.41 10.95
CA GLU A 67 -19.56 -31.00 10.72
C GLU A 67 -20.42 -30.45 9.57
N THR A 68 -20.28 -31.08 8.40
CA THR A 68 -21.46 -31.60 7.70
C THR A 68 -21.10 -32.92 7.00
N THR A 69 -21.55 -34.01 7.65
CA THR A 69 -21.95 -35.34 7.14
C THR A 69 -21.06 -36.09 6.15
#